data_AF-A0A1H1KNL2-F1
#
_entry.id   AF-A0A1H1KNL2-F1
#
_cell.length_a   1.000
_cell.length_b   1.000
_cell.length_c   1.000
_cell.angle_alpha   90.00
_cell.angle_beta   90.00
_cell.angle_gamma   90.00
#
_symmetry.space_group_name_H-M   'P 1'
#
loop_
_entity.id
_entity.type
_entity.pdbx_description
1 polymer ?
#
loop_
_entity_poly.entity_id
_entity_poly.type
_entity_poly.pdbx_seq_one_letter_code
_entity_poly.pdbx_strand_id
1 'polypeptide(L)'
;MTTISFARHQFPPAIIRHAVWLYVRFTLSYRDVEELLAERGLDVSYETVRRLVLKFGPLFARELRRRRSRPTSQWHLDEMAVMISGRQFWLWRAVDSEGEVLDLLVQRRRNKAAAIRLMRKLLKKQGFAPEILVTDKLRSYSAAKLELGLSARHEQGLRRNNRAENSHQPVRRREFKMQRFKSPGSAQRFLSVHAAVHNTFNTQRHLTSRNALRALRDEAFETWRAAAA
;
A
#
# COMPACT_ATOMS: atom_id res chain seq x y z
N MET A 1 14.56 -18.55 1.93
CA MET A 1 14.15 -17.29 1.27
C MET A 1 13.71 -17.65 -0.14
N THR A 2 12.57 -17.16 -0.64
CA THR A 2 12.16 -17.46 -2.02
C THR A 2 12.85 -16.47 -2.96
N THR A 3 13.91 -16.89 -3.65
CA THR A 3 14.63 -16.06 -4.62
C THR A 3 13.72 -15.68 -5.78
N ILE A 4 13.66 -14.40 -6.14
CA ILE A 4 12.82 -13.94 -7.24
C ILE A 4 13.55 -14.28 -8.55
N SER A 5 12.98 -15.16 -9.36
CA SER A 5 13.59 -15.52 -10.64
C SER A 5 13.33 -14.45 -11.69
N PHE A 6 14.42 -13.88 -12.21
CA PHE A 6 14.42 -12.98 -13.36
C PHE A 6 14.73 -13.69 -14.68
N ALA A 7 14.85 -15.02 -14.68
CA ALA A 7 15.15 -15.79 -15.87
C ALA A 7 14.12 -15.53 -16.99
N ARG A 8 14.58 -15.59 -18.25
CA ARG A 8 13.76 -15.42 -19.46
C ARG A 8 13.13 -14.02 -19.62
N HIS A 9 13.77 -12.98 -19.08
CA HIS A 9 13.43 -11.59 -19.41
C HIS A 9 14.57 -10.95 -20.20
N GLN A 10 14.20 -10.11 -21.16
CA GLN A 10 15.14 -9.39 -22.02
C GLN A 10 16.02 -8.40 -21.22
N PHE A 11 15.44 -7.78 -20.19
CA PHE A 11 16.12 -6.73 -19.44
C PHE A 11 16.81 -7.28 -18.19
N PRO A 12 18.02 -6.77 -17.85
CA PRO A 12 18.67 -7.06 -16.59
C PRO A 12 17.78 -6.81 -15.37
N PRO A 13 17.96 -7.57 -14.28
CA PRO A 13 17.19 -7.39 -13.05
C PRO A 13 17.20 -5.94 -12.52
N ALA A 14 18.32 -5.23 -12.65
CA ALA A 14 18.44 -3.83 -12.22
C ALA A 14 17.43 -2.91 -12.92
N ILE A 15 17.23 -3.08 -14.23
CA ILE A 15 16.28 -2.29 -15.03
C ILE A 15 14.85 -2.65 -14.64
N ILE A 16 14.55 -3.95 -14.50
CA ILE A 16 13.23 -4.43 -14.10
C ILE A 16 12.84 -3.85 -12.74
N ARG A 17 13.74 -3.92 -11.76
CA ARG A 17 13.53 -3.35 -10.42
C ARG A 17 13.31 -1.85 -10.50
N HIS A 18 14.10 -1.14 -11.30
CA HIS A 18 13.97 0.31 -11.44
C HIS A 18 12.64 0.72 -12.08
N ALA A 19 12.23 0.07 -13.16
CA ALA A 19 10.96 0.33 -13.85
C ALA A 19 9.75 0.10 -12.92
N VAL A 20 9.76 -1.02 -12.18
CA VAL A 20 8.70 -1.33 -11.21
C VAL A 20 8.69 -0.34 -10.05
N TRP A 21 9.86 0.05 -9.54
CA TRP A 21 9.99 1.05 -8.50
C TRP A 21 9.43 2.40 -8.94
N LEU A 22 9.82 2.91 -10.12
CA LEU A 22 9.33 4.17 -10.66
C LEU A 22 7.80 4.18 -10.75
N TYR A 23 7.23 3.14 -11.36
CA TYR A 23 5.78 3.04 -11.53
C TYR A 23 5.04 2.95 -10.20
N VAL A 24 5.51 2.16 -9.24
CA VAL A 24 4.77 1.94 -7.99
C VAL A 24 4.96 3.11 -7.01
N ARG A 25 6.15 3.71 -6.97
CA ARG A 25 6.51 4.75 -5.98
C ARG A 25 6.00 6.13 -6.34
N PHE A 26 5.93 6.46 -7.61
CA PHE A 26 5.57 7.79 -8.09
C PHE A 26 4.23 7.78 -8.82
N THR A 27 3.63 8.96 -8.98
CA THR A 27 2.40 9.14 -9.74
C THR A 27 2.66 9.17 -11.24
N LEU A 28 3.37 8.17 -11.77
CA LEU A 28 3.75 8.02 -13.18
C LEU A 28 2.84 7.04 -13.92
N SER A 29 2.44 7.37 -15.14
CA SER A 29 1.79 6.42 -16.06
C SER A 29 2.81 5.38 -16.58
N TYR A 30 2.35 4.31 -17.24
CA TYR A 30 3.29 3.37 -17.87
C TYR A 30 4.09 4.03 -19.00
N ARG A 31 3.50 5.00 -19.69
CA ARG A 31 4.14 5.78 -20.76
C ARG A 31 5.18 6.74 -20.18
N ASP A 32 4.88 7.37 -19.04
CA ASP A 32 5.85 8.25 -18.36
C ASP A 32 7.10 7.43 -17.95
N VAL A 33 6.93 6.17 -17.53
CA VAL A 33 8.07 5.29 -17.18
C VAL A 33 8.84 4.86 -18.43
N GLU A 34 8.17 4.57 -19.54
CA GLU A 34 8.80 4.31 -20.84
C GLU A 34 9.65 5.52 -21.27
N GLU A 35 9.11 6.73 -21.25
CA GLU A 35 9.84 7.97 -21.59
C GLU A 35 11.06 8.19 -20.68
N LEU A 36 10.92 8.00 -19.37
CA LEU A 36 12.03 8.13 -18.42
C LEU A 36 13.13 7.08 -18.60
N LEU A 37 12.79 5.90 -19.11
CA LEU A 37 13.77 4.87 -19.43
C LEU A 37 14.43 5.14 -20.79
N ALA A 38 13.66 5.62 -21.77
CA ALA A 38 14.16 5.99 -23.09
C ALA A 38 15.18 7.12 -23.03
N GLU A 39 14.99 8.12 -22.15
CA GLU A 39 15.98 9.19 -21.90
C GLU A 39 17.35 8.64 -21.48
N ARG A 40 17.38 7.47 -20.82
CA ARG A 40 18.62 6.78 -20.42
C ARG A 40 19.12 5.77 -21.46
N GLY A 41 18.59 5.80 -22.69
CA GLY A 41 18.94 4.87 -23.76
C GLY A 41 18.34 3.47 -23.60
N LEU A 42 17.33 3.29 -22.75
CA LEU A 42 16.67 1.99 -22.55
C LEU A 42 15.35 1.94 -23.31
N ASP A 43 15.34 1.23 -24.44
CA ASP A 43 14.13 0.99 -25.23
C ASP A 43 13.22 -0.05 -24.55
N VAL A 44 12.29 0.41 -23.72
CA VAL A 44 11.36 -0.42 -22.96
C VAL A 44 9.94 0.06 -23.19
N SER A 45 9.16 -0.70 -23.98
CA SER A 45 7.78 -0.30 -24.26
C SER A 45 6.89 -0.24 -23.02
N TYR A 46 5.87 0.63 -23.01
CA TYR A 46 4.94 0.72 -21.87
C TYR A 46 4.24 -0.62 -21.53
N GLU A 47 3.95 -1.48 -22.53
CA GLU A 47 3.39 -2.80 -22.29
C GLU A 47 4.39 -3.74 -21.60
N THR A 48 5.67 -3.60 -21.90
CA THR A 48 6.73 -4.32 -21.17
C THR A 48 6.75 -3.86 -19.72
N VAL A 49 6.76 -2.56 -19.45
CA VAL A 49 6.68 -2.02 -18.07
C VAL A 49 5.44 -2.57 -17.35
N ARG A 50 4.28 -2.57 -18.01
CA ARG A 50 3.03 -3.11 -17.46
C ARG A 50 3.15 -4.59 -17.09
N ARG A 51 3.70 -5.42 -17.97
CA ARG A 51 3.92 -6.86 -17.70
C ARG A 51 4.89 -7.08 -16.53
N LEU A 52 5.98 -6.31 -16.48
CA LEU A 52 6.94 -6.37 -15.38
C LEU A 52 6.29 -6.01 -14.05
N VAL A 53 5.49 -4.94 -13.99
CA VAL A 53 4.77 -4.53 -12.77
C VAL A 53 3.77 -5.59 -12.33
N LEU A 54 3.01 -6.18 -13.26
CA LEU A 54 2.03 -7.22 -12.93
C LEU A 54 2.70 -8.49 -12.39
N LYS A 55 3.87 -8.86 -12.93
CA LYS A 55 4.61 -10.05 -12.52
C LYS A 55 5.39 -9.84 -11.23
N PHE A 56 6.24 -8.81 -11.19
CA PHE A 56 7.21 -8.61 -10.11
C PHE A 56 6.67 -7.78 -8.95
N GLY A 57 5.73 -6.86 -9.18
CA GLY A 57 5.15 -6.03 -8.14
C GLY A 57 4.63 -6.83 -6.93
N PRO A 58 3.79 -7.87 -7.13
CA PRO A 58 3.32 -8.71 -6.03
C PRO A 58 4.44 -9.48 -5.30
N LEU A 59 5.48 -9.88 -6.02
CA LEU A 59 6.64 -10.60 -5.47
C LEU A 59 7.46 -9.68 -4.56
N PHE A 60 7.82 -8.50 -5.06
CA PHE A 60 8.53 -7.47 -4.28
C PHE A 60 7.72 -7.05 -3.06
N ALA A 61 6.41 -6.80 -3.24
CA ALA A 61 5.55 -6.43 -2.13
C ALA A 61 5.43 -7.52 -1.05
N ARG A 62 5.49 -8.81 -1.43
CA ARG A 62 5.50 -9.92 -0.46
C ARG A 62 6.78 -9.90 0.36
N GLU A 63 7.92 -9.72 -0.29
CA GLU A 63 9.21 -9.73 0.39
C GLU A 63 9.42 -8.49 1.26
N LEU A 64 9.00 -7.30 0.81
CA LEU A 64 8.96 -6.09 1.62
C LEU A 64 8.14 -6.28 2.89
N ARG A 65 6.95 -6.91 2.79
CA ARG A 65 6.12 -7.20 3.96
C ARG A 65 6.78 -8.18 4.93
N ARG A 66 7.57 -9.13 4.44
CA ARG A 66 8.28 -10.12 5.28
C ARG A 66 9.43 -9.49 6.07
N ARG A 67 10.07 -8.48 5.50
CA ARG A 67 11.20 -7.74 6.11
C ARG A 67 10.75 -6.63 7.06
N ARG A 68 9.45 -6.33 7.09
CA ARG A 68 8.91 -5.24 7.89
C ARG A 68 8.97 -5.57 9.38
N SER A 69 9.35 -4.58 10.17
CA SER A 69 9.19 -4.59 11.63
C SER A 69 7.73 -4.76 12.04
N ARG A 70 7.52 -5.26 13.26
CA ARG A 70 6.17 -5.42 13.80
C ARG A 70 5.50 -4.04 13.95
N PRO A 71 4.28 -3.84 13.42
CA PRO A 71 3.55 -2.58 13.57
C PRO A 71 3.07 -2.38 15.01
N THR A 72 2.67 -1.15 15.35
CA THR A 72 2.14 -0.82 16.67
C THR A 72 0.80 -1.51 16.96
N SER A 73 0.48 -1.66 18.24
CA SER A 73 -0.78 -2.23 18.74
C SER A 73 -2.00 -1.31 18.56
N GLN A 74 -1.78 -0.03 18.24
CA GLN A 74 -2.83 0.93 17.89
C GLN A 74 -3.13 0.90 16.39
N TRP A 75 -4.36 0.53 16.03
CA TRP A 75 -4.82 0.46 14.64
C TRP A 75 -5.89 1.51 14.36
N HIS A 76 -5.72 2.25 13.27
CA HIS A 76 -6.72 3.16 12.73
C HIS A 76 -7.39 2.53 11.51
N LEU A 77 -8.71 2.38 11.55
CA LEU A 77 -9.51 1.89 10.43
C LEU A 77 -10.38 2.99 9.85
N ASP A 78 -10.36 3.10 8.54
CA ASP A 78 -11.17 4.08 7.83
C ASP A 78 -11.52 3.60 6.42
N GLU A 79 -12.51 4.25 5.82
CA GLU A 79 -12.99 3.95 4.48
C GLU A 79 -13.14 5.20 3.64
N MET A 80 -12.83 5.08 2.36
CA MET A 80 -13.08 6.14 1.39
C MET A 80 -13.84 5.59 0.18
N ALA A 81 -14.73 6.42 -0.37
CA ALA A 81 -15.38 6.12 -1.64
C ALA A 81 -14.35 6.26 -2.78
N VAL A 82 -14.37 5.30 -3.70
CA VAL A 82 -13.55 5.27 -4.92
C VAL A 82 -14.45 4.92 -6.10
N MET A 83 -14.20 5.54 -7.26
CA MET A 83 -14.99 5.28 -8.46
C MET A 83 -14.23 4.30 -9.36
N ILE A 84 -14.82 3.14 -9.65
CA ILE A 84 -14.20 2.10 -10.46
C ILE A 84 -15.14 1.77 -11.62
N SER A 85 -14.69 2.04 -12.85
CA SER A 85 -15.50 1.84 -14.07
C SER A 85 -16.91 2.42 -13.98
N GLY A 86 -17.04 3.66 -13.47
CA GLY A 86 -18.33 4.35 -13.34
C GLY A 86 -19.21 3.88 -12.18
N ARG A 87 -18.78 2.91 -11.37
CA ARG A 87 -19.52 2.44 -10.19
C ARG A 87 -18.78 2.84 -8.91
N GLN A 88 -19.54 3.16 -7.86
CA GLN A 88 -18.99 3.47 -6.55
C GLN A 88 -18.56 2.20 -5.81
N PHE A 89 -17.35 2.22 -5.29
CA PHE A 89 -16.76 1.22 -4.41
C PHE A 89 -16.24 1.90 -3.14
N TRP A 90 -15.88 1.10 -2.15
CA TRP A 90 -15.33 1.52 -0.88
C TRP A 90 -13.96 0.88 -0.70
N LEU A 91 -12.93 1.72 -0.55
CA LEU A 91 -11.61 1.30 -0.13
C LEU A 91 -11.53 1.38 1.39
N TRP A 92 -11.52 0.21 2.01
CA TRP A 92 -11.31 0.04 3.43
C TRP A 92 -9.81 -0.06 3.70
N ARG A 93 -9.34 0.63 4.72
CA ARG A 93 -7.91 0.75 5.03
C ARG A 93 -7.66 0.63 6.52
N ALA A 94 -6.55 -0.02 6.84
CA ALA A 94 -5.98 -0.09 8.17
C ALA A 94 -4.57 0.52 8.15
N VAL A 95 -4.31 1.45 9.06
CA VAL A 95 -2.97 1.98 9.33
C VAL A 95 -2.65 1.88 10.81
N ASP A 96 -1.38 1.91 11.18
CA ASP A 96 -0.95 2.00 12.58
C ASP A 96 -0.77 3.47 13.03
N SER A 97 -0.33 3.69 14.28
CA SER A 97 -0.09 5.04 14.80
C SER A 97 1.00 5.77 14.01
N GLU A 98 2.01 5.02 13.55
CA GLU A 98 3.08 5.49 12.67
C GLU A 98 2.61 5.67 11.21
N GLY A 99 1.32 5.50 10.91
CA GLY A 99 0.72 5.78 9.60
C GLY A 99 1.15 4.82 8.50
N GLU A 100 1.80 3.73 8.87
CA GLU A 100 2.13 2.67 7.95
C GLU A 100 0.88 1.87 7.62
N VAL A 101 0.72 1.50 6.36
CA VAL A 101 -0.44 0.75 5.91
C VAL A 101 -0.32 -0.71 6.33
N LEU A 102 -1.24 -1.16 7.17
CA LEU A 102 -1.32 -2.55 7.62
C LEU A 102 -2.04 -3.41 6.59
N ASP A 103 -3.21 -2.96 6.14
CA ASP A 103 -3.97 -3.65 5.12
C ASP A 103 -4.98 -2.77 4.37
N LEU A 104 -5.39 -3.25 3.19
CA LEU A 104 -6.32 -2.58 2.28
C LEU A 104 -7.30 -3.59 1.69
N LEU A 105 -8.55 -3.18 1.56
CA LEU A 105 -9.62 -4.01 0.99
C LEU A 105 -10.60 -3.15 0.17
N VAL A 106 -10.73 -3.45 -1.11
CA VAL A 106 -11.76 -2.86 -1.97
C VAL A 106 -13.04 -3.70 -1.88
N GLN A 107 -14.16 -3.06 -1.55
CA GLN A 107 -15.48 -3.70 -1.49
C GLN A 107 -16.55 -2.86 -2.19
N ARG A 108 -17.60 -3.49 -2.68
CA ARG A 108 -18.72 -2.77 -3.31
C ARG A 108 -19.62 -2.07 -2.29
N ARG A 109 -19.71 -2.58 -1.06
CA ARG A 109 -20.64 -2.09 -0.03
C ARG A 109 -19.89 -1.56 1.18
N ARG A 110 -20.42 -0.50 1.79
CA ARG A 110 -20.01 0.04 3.10
C ARG A 110 -20.87 -0.60 4.19
N ASN A 111 -20.50 -1.79 4.67
CA ASN A 111 -21.31 -2.53 5.64
C ASN A 111 -20.46 -3.32 6.65
N LYS A 112 -21.14 -3.89 7.66
CA LYS A 112 -20.58 -4.74 8.71
C LYS A 112 -19.76 -5.91 8.14
N ALA A 113 -20.26 -6.59 7.11
CA ALA A 113 -19.56 -7.73 6.51
C ALA A 113 -18.19 -7.34 5.91
N ALA A 114 -18.10 -6.18 5.27
CA ALA A 114 -16.83 -5.66 4.75
C ALA A 114 -15.85 -5.28 5.88
N ALA A 115 -16.34 -4.65 6.96
CA ALA A 115 -15.54 -4.34 8.14
C ALA A 115 -14.98 -5.62 8.81
N ILE A 116 -15.81 -6.63 9.01
CA ILE A 116 -15.39 -7.95 9.52
C ILE A 116 -14.32 -8.57 8.64
N ARG A 117 -14.51 -8.53 7.31
CA ARG A 117 -13.54 -9.09 6.37
C ARG A 117 -12.19 -8.39 6.45
N LEU A 118 -12.17 -7.06 6.56
CA LEU A 118 -10.93 -6.30 6.78
C LEU A 118 -10.27 -6.72 8.10
N MET A 119 -11.02 -6.71 9.21
CA MET A 119 -10.50 -6.98 10.54
C MET A 119 -9.99 -8.41 10.68
N ARG A 120 -10.72 -9.43 10.17
CA ARG A 120 -10.23 -10.83 10.14
C ARG A 120 -8.94 -10.96 9.33
N LYS A 121 -8.87 -10.32 8.17
CA LYS A 121 -7.67 -10.34 7.32
C LYS A 121 -6.49 -9.68 8.03
N LEU A 122 -6.74 -8.57 8.73
CA LEU A 122 -5.75 -7.84 9.50
C LEU A 122 -5.21 -8.67 10.67
N LEU A 123 -6.09 -9.26 11.49
CA LEU A 123 -5.73 -10.16 12.59
C LEU A 123 -4.89 -11.34 12.10
N LYS A 124 -5.31 -12.01 11.01
CA LYS A 124 -4.56 -13.12 10.43
C LYS A 124 -3.18 -12.71 9.93
N LYS A 125 -3.07 -11.51 9.34
CA LYS A 125 -1.83 -11.03 8.73
C LYS A 125 -0.83 -10.53 9.75
N GLN A 126 -1.29 -9.86 10.81
CA GLN A 126 -0.43 -9.34 11.87
C GLN A 126 -0.13 -10.39 12.94
N GLY A 127 -1.02 -11.36 13.15
CA GLY A 127 -0.84 -12.41 14.15
C GLY A 127 -1.08 -11.96 15.59
N PHE A 128 -1.60 -10.74 15.80
CA PHE A 128 -1.96 -10.22 17.11
C PHE A 128 -3.21 -9.33 17.02
N ALA A 129 -3.89 -9.14 18.16
CA ALA A 129 -5.03 -8.24 18.29
C ALA A 129 -4.57 -6.82 18.69
N PRO A 130 -5.25 -5.76 18.23
CA PRO A 130 -4.91 -4.41 18.62
C PRO A 130 -5.26 -4.16 20.09
N GLU A 131 -4.48 -3.32 20.75
CA GLU A 131 -4.82 -2.79 22.07
C GLU A 131 -5.81 -1.63 21.95
N ILE A 132 -5.60 -0.78 20.93
CA ILE A 132 -6.44 0.38 20.64
C ILE A 132 -6.93 0.28 19.20
N LEU A 133 -8.24 0.39 19.03
CA LEU A 133 -8.89 0.48 17.73
C LEU A 133 -9.48 1.88 17.58
N VAL A 134 -8.95 2.67 16.66
CA VAL A 134 -9.45 4.01 16.33
C VAL A 134 -10.23 3.93 15.04
N THR A 135 -11.48 4.38 15.04
CA THR A 135 -12.31 4.44 13.83
C THR A 135 -13.12 5.72 13.79
N ASP A 136 -13.66 6.06 12.61
CA ASP A 136 -14.75 7.02 12.52
C ASP A 136 -16.05 6.44 13.14
N LYS A 137 -17.11 7.25 13.22
CA LYS A 137 -18.42 6.94 13.81
C LYS A 137 -19.25 5.89 13.04
N LEU A 138 -18.67 5.19 12.06
CA LEU A 138 -19.38 4.16 11.32
C LEU A 138 -19.71 2.97 12.24
N ARG A 139 -21.01 2.74 12.50
CA ARG A 139 -21.53 1.65 13.34
C ARG A 139 -21.07 0.25 12.92
N SER A 140 -20.68 0.07 11.65
CA SER A 140 -20.16 -1.20 11.13
C SER A 140 -18.90 -1.68 11.86
N TYR A 141 -18.04 -0.77 12.33
CA TYR A 141 -16.83 -1.16 13.07
C TYR A 141 -17.14 -1.66 14.46
N SER A 142 -18.02 -0.97 15.20
CA SER A 142 -18.45 -1.41 16.53
C SER A 142 -19.12 -2.79 16.47
N ALA A 143 -19.99 -3.00 15.48
CA ALA A 143 -20.64 -4.30 15.27
C ALA A 143 -19.64 -5.40 14.85
N ALA A 144 -18.62 -5.07 14.06
CA ALA A 144 -17.57 -6.00 13.68
C ALA A 144 -16.66 -6.35 14.87
N LYS A 145 -16.31 -5.37 15.71
CA LYS A 145 -15.53 -5.55 16.93
C LYS A 145 -16.21 -6.52 17.90
N LEU A 146 -17.51 -6.34 18.14
CA LEU A 146 -18.33 -7.21 18.98
C LEU A 146 -18.37 -8.63 18.43
N GLU A 147 -18.65 -8.80 17.14
CA GLU A 147 -18.72 -10.15 16.53
C GLU A 147 -17.37 -10.87 16.52
N LEU A 148 -16.27 -10.14 16.42
CA LEU A 148 -14.92 -10.72 16.47
C LEU A 148 -14.40 -10.92 17.89
N GLY A 149 -15.16 -10.57 18.93
CA GLY A 149 -14.76 -10.74 20.33
C GLY A 149 -13.51 -9.94 20.72
N LEU A 150 -13.28 -8.79 20.09
CA LEU A 150 -12.07 -8.01 20.35
C LEU A 150 -12.18 -7.18 21.63
N SER A 151 -11.27 -7.41 22.56
CA SER A 151 -11.12 -6.67 23.83
C SER A 151 -10.51 -5.28 23.68
N ALA A 152 -10.01 -4.93 22.48
CA ALA A 152 -9.39 -3.64 22.19
C ALA A 152 -10.21 -2.46 22.71
N ARG A 153 -9.55 -1.42 23.22
CA ARG A 153 -10.21 -0.14 23.54
C ARG A 153 -10.66 0.50 22.23
N HIS A 154 -11.96 0.71 22.06
CA HIS A 154 -12.50 1.41 20.89
C HIS A 154 -12.54 2.90 21.16
N GLU A 155 -11.76 3.66 20.42
CA GLU A 155 -11.77 5.12 20.49
C GLU A 155 -12.44 5.72 19.24
N GLN A 156 -13.34 6.66 19.51
CA GLN A 156 -14.05 7.45 18.50
C GLN A 156 -13.91 8.91 18.91
N GLY A 157 -13.32 9.75 18.07
CA GLY A 157 -13.09 11.15 18.42
C GLY A 157 -12.70 12.01 17.22
N LEU A 158 -13.13 13.27 17.24
CA LEU A 158 -12.70 14.28 16.27
C LEU A 158 -11.17 14.35 16.27
N ARG A 159 -10.56 14.36 15.08
CA ARG A 159 -9.11 14.39 14.82
C ARG A 159 -8.30 13.13 15.16
N ARG A 160 -8.80 12.18 15.97
CA ARG A 160 -8.07 10.92 16.25
C ARG A 160 -7.93 10.04 15.01
N ASN A 161 -8.85 10.17 14.04
CA ASN A 161 -8.78 9.44 12.77
C ASN A 161 -7.96 10.14 11.67
N ASN A 162 -7.39 11.33 11.95
CA ASN A 162 -6.60 12.09 10.97
C ASN A 162 -5.46 11.26 10.37
N ARG A 163 -4.94 10.28 11.13
CA ARG A 163 -3.88 9.39 10.63
C ARG A 163 -4.37 8.54 9.47
N ALA A 164 -5.55 7.92 9.60
CA ALA A 164 -6.15 7.15 8.53
C ALA A 164 -6.56 8.06 7.35
N GLU A 165 -7.15 9.22 7.63
CA GLU A 165 -7.56 10.17 6.60
C GLU A 165 -6.37 10.68 5.75
N ASN A 166 -5.30 11.12 6.41
CA ASN A 166 -4.08 11.57 5.74
C ASN A 166 -3.43 10.46 4.92
N SER A 167 -3.55 9.21 5.39
CA SER A 167 -3.02 8.06 4.65
C SER A 167 -3.69 7.89 3.29
N HIS A 168 -4.93 8.38 3.08
CA HIS A 168 -5.64 8.32 1.80
C HIS A 168 -5.03 9.22 0.72
N GLN A 169 -4.34 10.30 1.09
CA GLN A 169 -3.89 11.31 0.12
C GLN A 169 -2.98 10.75 -0.99
N PRO A 170 -1.94 9.92 -0.70
CA PRO A 170 -1.12 9.31 -1.76
C PRO A 170 -1.94 8.46 -2.73
N VAL A 171 -2.90 7.69 -2.20
CA VAL A 171 -3.78 6.85 -3.02
C VAL A 171 -4.71 7.69 -3.88
N ARG A 172 -5.29 8.77 -3.35
CA ARG A 172 -6.13 9.71 -4.11
C ARG A 172 -5.37 10.40 -5.24
N ARG A 173 -4.15 10.90 -4.97
CA ARG A 173 -3.29 11.50 -6.00
C ARG A 173 -3.01 10.50 -7.12
N ARG A 174 -2.81 9.24 -6.75
CA ARG A 174 -2.56 8.15 -7.70
C ARG A 174 -3.79 7.79 -8.53
N GLU A 175 -4.94 7.61 -7.88
CA GLU A 175 -6.23 7.34 -8.54
C GLU A 175 -6.58 8.45 -9.55
N PHE A 176 -6.38 9.70 -9.16
CA PHE A 176 -6.66 10.86 -10.01
C PHE A 176 -5.81 10.85 -11.29
N LYS A 177 -4.48 10.70 -11.14
CA LYS A 177 -3.55 10.67 -12.30
C LYS A 177 -3.79 9.45 -13.22
N MET A 178 -4.25 8.33 -12.65
CA MET A 178 -4.58 7.13 -13.43
C MET A 178 -5.95 7.18 -14.11
N GLN A 179 -6.67 8.31 -14.02
CA GLN A 179 -8.03 8.46 -14.53
C GLN A 179 -8.97 7.37 -13.98
N ARG A 180 -8.83 7.06 -12.69
CA ARG A 180 -9.58 6.04 -11.94
C ARG A 180 -9.23 4.60 -12.32
N PHE A 181 -9.58 3.67 -11.44
CA PHE A 181 -9.36 2.24 -11.70
C PHE A 181 -10.40 1.67 -12.67
N LYS A 182 -9.94 0.79 -13.58
CA LYS A 182 -10.82 0.10 -14.53
C LYS A 182 -11.51 -1.14 -13.95
N SER A 183 -10.92 -1.78 -12.94
CA SER A 183 -11.54 -2.95 -12.29
C SER A 183 -11.17 -3.08 -10.81
N PRO A 184 -12.04 -3.65 -9.96
CA PRO A 184 -11.76 -3.82 -8.53
C PRO A 184 -10.56 -4.74 -8.27
N GLY A 185 -10.41 -5.80 -9.06
CA GLY A 185 -9.27 -6.71 -8.94
C GLY A 185 -7.95 -6.03 -9.31
N SER A 186 -7.94 -5.19 -10.35
CA SER A 186 -6.75 -4.41 -10.71
C SER A 186 -6.40 -3.39 -9.63
N ALA A 187 -7.41 -2.67 -9.10
CA ALA A 187 -7.24 -1.73 -8.00
C ALA A 187 -6.64 -2.42 -6.77
N GLN A 188 -7.21 -3.55 -6.35
CA GLN A 188 -6.73 -4.28 -5.18
C GLN A 188 -5.28 -4.77 -5.35
N ARG A 189 -4.91 -5.28 -6.53
CA ARG A 189 -3.53 -5.69 -6.81
C ARG A 189 -2.58 -4.50 -6.74
N PHE A 190 -2.91 -3.42 -7.44
CA PHE A 190 -2.09 -2.21 -7.44
C PHE A 190 -1.92 -1.64 -6.03
N LEU A 191 -3.02 -1.45 -5.29
CA LEU A 191 -3.02 -0.88 -3.94
C LEU A 191 -2.20 -1.73 -2.95
N SER A 192 -2.24 -3.07 -3.08
CA SER A 192 -1.44 -3.98 -2.27
C SER A 192 0.07 -3.81 -2.49
N VAL A 193 0.48 -3.59 -3.74
CA VAL A 193 1.89 -3.36 -4.11
C VAL A 193 2.33 -1.96 -3.72
N HIS A 194 1.51 -0.96 -4.06
CA HIS A 194 1.71 0.45 -3.71
C HIS A 194 1.86 0.63 -2.20
N ALA A 195 1.05 0.00 -1.37
CA ALA A 195 1.15 0.11 0.08
C ALA A 195 2.48 -0.41 0.64
N ALA A 196 2.97 -1.56 0.14
CA ALA A 196 4.23 -2.12 0.61
C ALA A 196 5.43 -1.22 0.25
N VAL A 197 5.45 -0.71 -1.00
CA VAL A 197 6.48 0.23 -1.45
C VAL A 197 6.34 1.57 -0.72
N HIS A 198 5.12 2.08 -0.57
CA HIS A 198 4.86 3.33 0.14
C HIS A 198 5.42 3.27 1.56
N ASN A 199 5.09 2.23 2.35
CA ASN A 199 5.60 2.09 3.71
C ASN A 199 7.13 2.11 3.74
N THR A 200 7.78 1.36 2.85
CA THR A 200 9.26 1.29 2.77
C THR A 200 9.91 2.65 2.52
N PHE A 201 9.27 3.51 1.72
CA PHE A 201 9.81 4.82 1.35
C PHE A 201 9.08 6.00 2.03
N ASN A 202 8.27 5.74 3.06
CA ASN A 202 7.54 6.75 3.81
C ASN A 202 8.41 7.28 4.95
N THR A 203 9.52 7.92 4.60
CA THR A 203 10.41 8.59 5.57
C THR A 203 9.69 9.82 6.14
N GLN A 204 9.70 10.00 7.46
CA GLN A 204 9.06 11.12 8.14
C GLN A 204 9.47 12.46 7.49
N ARG A 205 8.49 13.29 7.14
CA ARG A 205 8.71 14.48 6.28
C ARG A 205 8.96 15.78 7.04
N HIS A 206 8.84 15.77 8.36
CA HIS A 206 8.93 16.98 9.18
C HIS A 206 9.96 16.80 10.29
N LEU A 207 10.78 17.84 10.50
CA LEU A 207 11.78 17.93 11.58
C LEU A 207 12.93 16.91 11.52
N THR A 208 13.38 16.53 10.32
CA THR A 208 14.50 15.60 10.15
C THR A 208 15.72 16.31 9.56
N SER A 209 16.91 16.07 10.13
CA SER A 209 18.16 16.62 9.59
C SER A 209 18.49 16.01 8.21
N ARG A 210 19.30 16.71 7.41
CA ARG A 210 19.72 16.20 6.09
C ARG A 210 20.46 14.87 6.18
N ASN A 211 21.26 14.67 7.23
CA ASN A 211 22.01 13.44 7.46
C ASN A 211 21.08 12.28 7.82
N ALA A 212 20.11 12.52 8.71
CA ALA A 212 19.10 11.51 9.04
C ALA A 212 18.24 11.15 7.82
N LEU A 213 17.87 12.13 6.99
CA LEU A 213 17.13 11.85 5.75
C LEU A 213 17.95 10.99 4.76
N ARG A 214 19.26 11.22 4.64
CA ARG A 214 20.14 10.37 3.81
C ARG A 214 20.17 8.94 4.33
N ALA A 215 20.44 8.75 5.62
CA ALA A 215 20.46 7.43 6.25
C ALA A 215 19.14 6.67 6.04
N LEU A 216 18.00 7.32 6.29
CA LEU A 216 16.67 6.72 6.07
C LEU A 216 16.41 6.35 4.60
N ARG A 217 16.91 7.15 3.65
CA ARG A 217 16.79 6.83 2.22
C ARG A 217 17.67 5.64 1.85
N ASP A 218 18.90 5.61 2.35
CA ASP A 218 19.84 4.53 2.08
C ASP A 218 19.30 3.21 2.65
N GLU A 219 18.77 3.22 3.87
CA GLU A 219 18.08 2.08 4.49
C GLU A 219 16.86 1.61 3.68
N ALA A 220 16.02 2.54 3.21
CA ALA A 220 14.88 2.21 2.36
C ALA A 220 15.32 1.58 1.02
N PHE A 221 16.40 2.08 0.43
CA PHE A 221 16.95 1.52 -0.81
C PHE A 221 17.63 0.16 -0.58
N GLU A 222 18.30 -0.07 0.55
CA GLU A 222 18.81 -1.40 0.92
C GLU A 222 17.68 -2.40 1.10
N THR A 223 16.63 -2.01 1.82
CA THR A 223 15.43 -2.83 1.99
C THR A 223 14.79 -3.17 0.65
N TRP A 224 14.68 -2.18 -0.25
CA TRP A 224 14.18 -2.40 -1.62
C TRP A 224 15.08 -3.33 -2.43
N ARG A 225 16.40 -3.10 -2.44
CA ARG A 225 17.36 -3.94 -3.16
C ARG A 225 17.30 -5.39 -2.69
N ALA A 226 17.28 -5.59 -1.38
CA ALA A 226 17.23 -6.92 -0.78
C ALA A 226 15.87 -7.60 -0.99
N ALA A 227 14.77 -6.84 -1.04
CA ALA A 227 13.45 -7.39 -1.31
C ALA A 227 13.20 -7.71 -2.79
N ALA A 228 13.91 -7.02 -3.68
CA ALA A 228 13.81 -7.19 -5.12
C ALA A 228 14.99 -7.97 -5.72
N ALA A 229 15.78 -8.64 -4.86
CA ALA A 229 16.90 -9.49 -5.22
C ALA A 229 16.46 -10.86 -5.76
#